data_AF-A0A3M2VMW5-F1
#
_entry.id   AF-A0A3M2VMW5-F1
#
_cell.length_a   1.000
_cell.length_b   1.000
_cell.length_c   1.000
_cell.angle_alpha   90.00
_cell.angle_beta   90.00
_cell.angle_gamma   90.00
#
_symmetry.space_group_name_H-M   'P 1'
#
loop_
_entity.id
_entity.type
_entity.pdbx_description
1 polymer ?
#
loop_
_entity_poly.entity_id
_entity_poly.type
_entity_poly.pdbx_seq_one_letter_code
_entity_poly.pdbx_strand_id
1 'polypeptide(L)'
;VYGYDVRGEVFGSAGMLTMGSVNDSDLVRYLANGIQSDTQRLDTDLLRDAYVAELNHFADCLRTGAKPLASGEDARAALAIARACIESFQLGKAVRVEGARS
;
A
#
# COMPACT_ATOMS: atom_id res chain seq x y z
N VAL A 1 18.11 1.82 11.44
CA VAL A 1 17.22 1.99 10.26
C VAL A 1 15.78 1.95 10.75
N TYR A 2 14.93 2.84 10.24
CA TYR A 2 13.54 3.04 10.69
C TYR A 2 12.63 1.84 10.38
N GLY A 3 12.82 1.19 9.22
CA GLY A 3 11.99 0.07 8.77
C GLY A 3 11.16 0.46 7.54
N TYR A 4 10.32 -0.47 7.08
CA TYR A 4 9.34 -0.28 6.02
C TYR A 4 7.98 0.05 6.65
N ASP A 5 7.46 1.25 6.36
CA ASP A 5 6.25 1.80 6.97
C ASP A 5 5.18 2.00 5.90
N VAL A 6 4.15 1.16 5.91
CA VAL A 6 2.96 1.29 5.07
C VAL A 6 1.73 1.37 5.96
N ARG A 7 1.08 2.53 5.94
CA ARG A 7 -0.15 2.79 6.67
C ARG A 7 -1.17 3.43 5.76
N GLY A 8 -2.43 3.07 5.97
CA GLY A 8 -3.58 3.67 5.29
C GLY A 8 -4.52 4.30 6.31
N GLU A 9 -5.12 5.43 5.94
CA GLU A 9 -6.22 6.04 6.70
C GLU A 9 -7.39 6.38 5.78
N VAL A 10 -8.60 6.25 6.30
CA VAL A 10 -9.83 6.70 5.66
C VAL A 10 -10.63 7.47 6.68
N PHE A 11 -10.83 8.77 6.43
CA PHE A 11 -11.60 9.67 7.28
C PHE A 11 -12.88 10.11 6.59
N GLY A 12 -14.01 10.09 7.31
CA GLY A 12 -15.31 10.49 6.80
C GLY A 12 -16.23 11.03 7.90
N SER A 13 -17.45 11.41 7.50
CA SER A 13 -18.43 12.06 8.39
C SER A 13 -18.82 11.21 9.61
N ALA A 14 -18.67 9.89 9.53
CA ALA A 14 -19.01 8.95 10.60
C ALA A 14 -17.82 8.47 11.43
N GLY A 15 -16.59 8.92 11.13
CA GLY A 15 -15.39 8.53 11.86
C GLY A 15 -14.19 8.25 10.97
N MET A 16 -13.22 7.50 11.52
CA MET A 16 -11.94 7.23 10.89
C MET A 16 -11.56 5.75 11.02
N LEU A 17 -10.98 5.19 9.96
CA LEU A 17 -10.35 3.88 9.94
C LEU A 17 -8.85 4.05 9.66
N THR A 18 -8.02 3.30 10.37
CA THR A 18 -6.57 3.23 10.14
C THR A 18 -6.14 1.78 9.99
N MET A 19 -5.18 1.51 9.10
CA MET A 19 -4.68 0.17 8.81
C MET A 19 -3.15 0.20 8.71
N GLY A 20 -2.50 -0.87 9.16
CA GLY A 20 -1.05 -1.01 9.18
C GLY A 20 -0.42 -0.61 10.52
N SER A 21 0.74 -1.21 10.79
CA SER A 21 1.57 -0.94 11.98
C SER A 21 3.03 -0.91 11.55
N VAL A 22 3.83 -0.08 12.21
CA VAL A 22 5.29 -0.07 12.02
C VAL A 22 5.94 -1.21 12.81
N ASN A 23 5.28 -1.70 13.85
CA ASN A 23 5.79 -2.77 14.70
C ASN A 23 5.75 -4.12 13.96
N ASP A 24 6.84 -4.87 14.06
CA ASP A 24 6.96 -6.24 13.53
C ASP A 24 6.11 -7.25 14.31
N SER A 25 5.92 -7.01 15.62
CA SER A 25 5.05 -7.81 16.48
C SER A 25 4.39 -6.96 17.56
N ASP A 26 3.51 -7.57 18.35
CA ASP A 26 2.89 -6.94 19.53
C ASP A 26 3.88 -6.74 20.70
N LEU A 27 5.13 -7.20 20.57
CA LEU A 27 6.15 -7.06 21.61
C LEU A 27 6.60 -5.60 21.73
N VAL A 28 6.37 -5.02 22.91
CA VAL A 28 6.89 -3.71 23.31
C VAL A 28 7.77 -3.87 24.54
N ARG A 29 8.98 -3.32 24.48
CA ARG A 29 9.97 -3.37 25.56
C ARG A 29 10.00 -2.02 26.28
N TYR A 30 9.83 -2.05 27.60
CA TYR A 30 9.96 -0.89 28.49
C TYR A 30 11.28 -1.02 29.26
N LEU A 31 12.29 -0.26 28.84
CA LEU A 31 13.64 -0.32 29.39
C LEU A 31 14.03 1.01 30.03
N ALA A 32 15.10 1.02 30.82
CA ALA A 32 15.61 2.24 31.45
C ALA A 32 15.99 3.34 30.43
N ASN A 33 16.26 2.95 29.18
CA ASN A 33 16.58 3.85 28.07
C ASN A 33 15.38 4.16 27.16
N GLY A 34 14.16 3.80 27.56
CA GLY A 34 12.93 4.15 26.86
C GLY A 34 12.12 2.96 26.34
N ILE A 35 11.13 3.27 25.51
CA ILE A 35 10.22 2.31 24.90
C ILE A 35 10.78 1.88 23.54
N GLN A 36 10.80 0.58 23.28
CA GLN A 36 11.33 0.01 22.04
C GLN A 36 10.37 -1.03 21.46
N SER A 37 10.22 -1.02 20.14
CA SER A 37 9.59 -2.08 19.36
C SER A 37 10.48 -2.41 18.15
N ASP A 38 10.38 -3.65 17.68
CA ASP A 38 11.02 -4.04 16.42
C ASP A 38 10.13 -3.62 15.26
N THR A 39 10.74 -3.31 14.11
CA THR A 39 10.04 -2.79 12.93
C THR A 39 10.24 -3.67 11.73
N GLN A 40 9.23 -3.73 10.86
CA GLN A 40 9.31 -4.47 9.61
C GLN A 40 10.46 -3.94 8.73
N ARG A 41 11.24 -4.84 8.13
CA ARG A 41 12.47 -4.46 7.41
C ARG A 41 12.32 -4.47 5.89
N LEU A 42 11.52 -5.40 5.38
CA LEU A 42 11.34 -5.66 3.95
C LEU A 42 9.85 -5.63 3.62
N ASP A 43 9.52 -5.18 2.41
CA ASP A 43 8.17 -5.24 1.85
C ASP A 43 7.66 -6.69 1.74
N THR A 44 8.54 -7.63 1.41
CA THR A 44 8.20 -9.07 1.34
C THR A 44 7.79 -9.66 2.67
N ASP A 45 8.34 -9.15 3.78
CA ASP A 45 7.96 -9.61 5.12
C ASP A 45 6.60 -9.02 5.50
N LEU A 46 6.41 -7.72 5.27
CA LEU A 46 5.16 -7.00 5.54
C LEU A 46 3.98 -7.53 4.70
N LEU A 47 4.22 -7.83 3.43
CA LEU A 47 3.18 -8.14 2.44
C LEU A 47 3.16 -9.62 2.06
N ARG A 48 3.81 -10.49 2.85
CA ARG A 48 3.92 -11.93 2.57
C ARG A 48 2.59 -12.57 2.22
N ASP A 49 1.59 -12.36 3.07
CA ASP A 49 0.27 -12.96 2.89
C ASP A 49 -0.48 -12.36 1.69
N ALA A 50 -0.25 -11.07 1.39
CA ALA A 50 -0.81 -10.41 0.21
C ALA A 50 -0.23 -11.02 -1.08
N TYR A 51 1.08 -11.25 -1.16
CA TYR A 51 1.70 -11.91 -2.31
C TYR A 51 1.23 -13.34 -2.50
N VAL A 52 1.08 -14.10 -1.41
CA VAL A 52 0.52 -15.46 -1.47
C VAL A 52 -0.92 -15.43 -1.97
N ALA A 53 -1.75 -14.52 -1.46
CA ALA A 53 -3.13 -14.37 -1.89
C ALA A 53 -3.25 -13.96 -3.37
N GLU A 54 -2.42 -13.02 -3.83
CA GLU A 54 -2.36 -12.58 -5.22
C GLU A 54 -2.01 -13.72 -6.18
N LEU A 55 -0.98 -14.50 -5.85
CA LEU A 55 -0.56 -15.64 -6.67
C LEU A 55 -1.64 -16.74 -6.72
N ASN A 56 -2.27 -17.04 -5.59
CA ASN A 56 -3.39 -17.98 -5.54
C ASN A 56 -4.56 -17.50 -6.42
N HIS A 57 -4.92 -16.22 -6.31
CA HIS A 57 -5.98 -15.61 -7.14
C HIS A 57 -5.67 -15.69 -8.63
N PHE A 58 -4.42 -15.43 -9.01
CA PHE A 58 -3.96 -15.58 -10.39
C PHE A 58 -4.13 -17.02 -10.91
N ALA A 59 -3.67 -18.01 -10.14
CA ALA A 59 -3.79 -19.41 -10.52
C ALA A 59 -5.26 -19.85 -10.65
N ASP A 60 -6.14 -19.37 -9.78
CA ASP A 60 -7.57 -19.63 -9.85
C ASP A 60 -8.24 -19.00 -11.08
N CYS A 61 -7.85 -17.78 -11.45
CA CYS A 61 -8.34 -17.14 -12.69
C CYS A 61 -7.94 -17.96 -13.92
N LEU A 62 -6.71 -18.47 -13.97
CA LEU A 62 -6.26 -19.34 -15.08
C LEU A 62 -7.07 -20.64 -15.15
N ARG A 63 -7.36 -21.27 -14.01
CA ARG A 63 -8.08 -22.54 -13.95
C ARG A 63 -9.56 -22.41 -14.30
N THR A 64 -10.18 -21.30 -13.91
CA THR A 64 -11.64 -21.10 -14.02
C THR A 64 -12.05 -20.24 -15.21
N GLY A 65 -11.12 -19.49 -15.80
CA GLY A 65 -11.42 -18.44 -16.77
C GLY A 65 -12.07 -17.20 -16.15
N ALA A 66 -12.09 -17.08 -14.82
CA ALA A 66 -12.62 -15.90 -14.14
C ALA A 66 -11.80 -14.64 -14.50
N LYS A 67 -12.48 -13.50 -14.56
CA LYS A 67 -11.82 -12.20 -14.77
C LYS A 67 -10.99 -11.83 -13.53
N PRO A 68 -9.70 -11.48 -13.68
CA PRO A 68 -8.88 -11.00 -12.56
C PRO A 68 -9.47 -9.76 -11.88
N LEU A 69 -9.32 -9.67 -10.56
CA LEU A 69 -9.71 -8.50 -9.78
C LEU A 69 -8.83 -7.28 -10.11
N ALA A 70 -7.54 -7.51 -10.31
CA ALA A 70 -6.59 -6.51 -10.80
C ALA A 70 -6.43 -6.65 -12.32
N SER A 71 -6.77 -5.61 -13.06
CA SER A 71 -6.72 -5.56 -14.52
C SER A 71 -5.61 -4.65 -15.03
N GLY A 72 -5.31 -4.75 -16.34
CA GLY A 72 -4.36 -3.84 -16.99
C GLY A 72 -4.80 -2.38 -16.98
N GLU A 73 -6.11 -2.10 -16.91
CA GLU A 73 -6.61 -0.73 -16.80
C GLU A 73 -6.38 -0.13 -15.41
N ASP A 74 -6.42 -0.94 -14.35
CA ASP A 74 -6.04 -0.51 -13.01
C ASP A 74 -4.56 -0.11 -12.96
N ALA A 75 -3.70 -0.91 -13.58
CA ALA A 75 -2.27 -0.60 -13.71
C ALA A 75 -2.01 0.68 -14.52
N ARG A 76 -2.76 0.90 -15.61
CA ARG A 76 -2.68 2.13 -16.42
C ARG A 76 -3.10 3.35 -15.61
N ALA A 77 -4.19 3.26 -14.85
CA ALA A 77 -4.67 4.34 -14.01
C ALA A 77 -3.66 4.68 -12.90
N ALA A 78 -3.09 3.68 -12.23
CA ALA A 78 -2.05 3.88 -11.23
C ALA A 78 -0.81 4.58 -11.82
N LEU A 79 -0.38 4.19 -13.03
CA LEU A 79 0.74 4.84 -13.72
C LEU A 79 0.43 6.30 -14.08
N ALA A 80 -0.79 6.60 -14.52
CA ALA A 80 -1.20 7.98 -14.82
C ALA A 80 -1.11 8.89 -13.58
N ILE A 81 -1.56 8.38 -12.42
CA ILE A 81 -1.43 9.08 -11.13
C ILE A 81 0.04 9.30 -10.78
N ALA A 82 0.87 8.27 -10.87
CA ALA A 82 2.30 8.38 -10.55
C ALA A 82 3.02 9.43 -11.41
N ARG A 83 2.71 9.49 -12.71
CA ARG A 83 3.28 10.51 -13.61
C ARG A 83 2.82 11.92 -13.23
N ALA A 84 1.55 12.11 -12.92
CA ALA A 84 1.03 13.42 -12.49
C ALA A 84 1.68 13.89 -11.17
N CYS A 85 1.96 12.98 -10.24
CA CYS A 85 2.71 13.29 -9.01
C CYS A 85 4.14 13.76 -9.31
N ILE A 86 4.85 13.06 -10.21
CA ILE A 86 6.22 13.44 -10.63
C ILE A 86 6.22 14.82 -11.28
N GLU A 87 5.27 15.08 -12.17
CA GLU A 87 5.13 16.39 -12.83
C GLU A 87 4.79 17.49 -11.83
N SER A 88 3.85 17.23 -10.91
CA SER A 88 3.46 18.17 -9.86
C SER A 88 4.65 18.56 -8.99
N PHE A 89 5.47 17.59 -8.60
CA PHE A 89 6.70 17.82 -7.84
C PHE A 89 7.68 18.71 -8.61
N GLN A 90 7.91 18.44 -9.90
CA GLN A 90 8.85 19.20 -10.72
C GLN A 90 8.39 20.65 -10.96
N LEU A 91 7.09 20.88 -11.10
CA LEU A 91 6.52 22.20 -11.37
C LEU A 91 6.17 23.00 -10.09
N GLY A 92 6.19 22.34 -8.93
CA GLY A 92 5.78 22.96 -7.66
C GLY A 92 4.32 23.39 -7.62
N LYS A 93 3.44 22.74 -8.41
CA LYS A 93 2.01 23.07 -8.49
C LYS A 93 1.16 21.83 -8.72
N ALA A 94 -0.13 21.93 -8.40
CA ALA A 94 -1.08 20.86 -8.69
C ALA A 94 -1.23 20.61 -10.20
N VAL A 95 -1.27 19.34 -10.59
CA VAL A 95 -1.45 18.87 -11.97
C VAL A 95 -2.67 17.95 -12.02
N ARG A 96 -3.46 18.02 -13.10
CA ARG A 96 -4.59 17.11 -13.30
C ARG A 96 -4.07 15.76 -13.79
N VAL A 97 -4.63 14.68 -13.26
CA VAL A 97 -4.35 13.34 -13.77
C VAL A 97 -5.03 13.18 -15.13
N GLU A 98 -4.24 12.97 -16.18
CA GLU A 98 -4.76 12.69 -17.52
C GLU A 98 -5.39 11.29 -17.55
N GLY A 99 -6.56 11.15 -18.20
CA GLY A 99 -7.25 9.86 -18.34
C GLY A 99 -8.19 9.47 -17.18
N ALA A 100 -8.23 10.24 -16.09
CA ALA A 100 -9.32 10.12 -15.11
C ALA A 100 -10.60 10.68 -15.76
N ARG A 101 -11.51 9.81 -16.20
CA ARG A 101 -12.82 10.26 -16.71
C ARG A 101 -13.54 11.02 -15.60
N SER A 102 -14.06 12.20 -15.94
CA SER A 102 -15.02 12.98 -15.15
C SER A 102 -16.34 12.23 -15.01
#